data_AF-A0A328C301-F1
#
_entry.id   AF-A0A328C301-F1
#
_cell.length_a   1.000
_cell.length_b   1.000
_cell.length_c   1.000
_cell.angle_alpha   90.00
_cell.angle_beta   90.00
_cell.angle_gamma   90.00
#
_symmetry.space_group_name_H-M   'P 1'
#
loop_
_entity.id
_entity.type
_entity.pdbx_description
1 polymer ?
#
loop_
_entity_poly.entity_id
_entity_poly.type
_entity_poly.pdbx_seq_one_letter_code
_entity_poly.pdbx_strand_id
1 'polypeptide(L)'
;MDTFCTTPFRRLALTALTLGALACTGSASERTPPACLETAPVDDCVLEGTRVTLRTVDELEHTCKAMCSRARALTFSLDTTVSLQGFTGLSTIDTSLRFVGNAELTHVDALTGLRHVGNIEIVNNPVLQHLPNFPHLNRLLGLRIDRTPLLSDLHAFSELREVSRPDDPRAAERGITLANLQRLEDLQGLTHLERAATLSLHANPNLRSLKGPENLHALHALHLHANPKLHTLGGLDALQRLDTLTISGSPELRRCEVDALLSRLASAPQVVELKDLSNAPCS
;
A
#
# COMPACT_ATOMS: atom_id res chain seq x y z
N MET A 1 -40.03 10.92 -14.85
CA MET A 1 -40.40 10.43 -16.20
C MET A 1 -39.40 9.34 -16.51
N ASP A 2 -39.76 8.15 -16.03
CA ASP A 2 -38.98 6.93 -16.12
C ASP A 2 -39.01 6.41 -17.56
N THR A 3 -37.86 6.20 -18.16
CA THR A 3 -37.74 5.42 -19.39
C THR A 3 -37.27 4.02 -19.05
N PHE A 4 -38.26 3.16 -18.81
CA PHE A 4 -38.12 1.70 -18.80
C PHE A 4 -37.68 1.21 -20.19
N CYS A 5 -36.58 0.45 -20.25
CA CYS A 5 -36.22 -0.36 -21.40
C CYS A 5 -36.87 -1.75 -21.24
N THR A 6 -38.04 -1.95 -21.84
CA THR A 6 -38.64 -3.28 -22.04
C THR A 6 -38.31 -3.78 -23.45
N THR A 7 -37.71 -4.96 -23.58
CA THR A 7 -37.57 -5.67 -24.86
C THR A 7 -38.75 -6.60 -25.10
N PRO A 8 -39.14 -6.81 -26.38
CA PRO A 8 -39.64 -8.12 -26.78
C PRO A 8 -38.80 -8.74 -27.89
N PHE A 9 -38.67 -10.07 -27.80
CA PHE A 9 -38.16 -10.98 -28.81
C PHE A 9 -38.84 -10.78 -30.19
N ARG A 10 -38.05 -10.78 -31.28
CA ARG A 10 -38.25 -11.63 -32.47
C ARG A 10 -37.13 -11.49 -33.52
N ARG A 11 -36.82 -12.61 -34.18
CA ARG A 11 -35.86 -12.80 -35.29
C ARG A 11 -36.28 -12.02 -36.55
N LEU A 12 -35.31 -11.42 -37.26
CA LEU A 12 -35.22 -11.39 -38.73
C LEU A 12 -33.89 -10.77 -39.20
N ALA A 13 -33.51 -11.11 -40.43
CA ALA A 13 -32.18 -11.04 -40.99
C ALA A 13 -31.91 -9.78 -41.85
N LEU A 14 -30.63 -9.63 -42.20
CA LEU A 14 -30.02 -8.91 -43.34
C LEU A 14 -29.68 -7.40 -43.25
N THR A 15 -28.38 -7.18 -43.50
CA THR A 15 -27.68 -6.10 -44.25
C THR A 15 -27.54 -4.67 -43.70
N ALA A 16 -26.25 -4.33 -43.51
CA ALA A 16 -25.54 -3.08 -43.80
C ALA A 16 -26.00 -1.78 -43.12
N LEU A 17 -25.19 -1.30 -42.17
CA LEU A 17 -24.67 0.08 -42.09
C LEU A 17 -23.76 0.18 -40.85
N THR A 18 -22.49 0.48 -41.06
CA THR A 18 -21.56 0.87 -40.00
C THR A 18 -21.96 2.23 -39.46
N LEU A 19 -22.85 2.24 -38.46
CA LEU A 19 -22.97 3.34 -37.50
C LEU A 19 -22.29 2.91 -36.20
N GLY A 20 -21.45 3.80 -35.68
CA GLY A 20 -20.72 3.61 -34.43
C GLY A 20 -21.68 3.24 -33.30
N ALA A 21 -21.60 1.99 -32.86
CA ALA A 21 -22.15 1.58 -31.59
C ALA A 21 -21.21 2.12 -30.52
N LEU A 22 -21.64 3.16 -29.81
CA LEU A 22 -21.14 3.44 -28.47
C LEU A 22 -21.43 2.19 -27.64
N ALA A 23 -20.40 1.36 -27.48
CA ALA A 23 -20.42 0.23 -26.59
C ALA A 23 -20.52 0.74 -25.14
N CYS A 24 -21.74 0.93 -24.65
CA CYS A 24 -22.02 0.86 -23.22
C CYS A 24 -22.01 -0.61 -22.82
N THR A 25 -20.82 -1.21 -22.81
CA THR A 25 -20.57 -2.54 -22.27
C THR A 25 -19.54 -2.40 -21.16
N GLY A 26 -19.98 -1.84 -20.04
CA GLY A 26 -19.33 -2.03 -18.76
C GLY A 26 -20.44 -2.27 -17.75
N SER A 27 -20.39 -3.38 -17.02
CA SER A 27 -21.35 -3.61 -15.95
C SER A 27 -21.24 -2.45 -14.95
N ALA A 28 -22.35 -1.99 -14.36
CA ALA A 28 -22.36 -0.87 -13.40
C ALA A 28 -21.47 -1.11 -12.15
N SER A 29 -20.89 -2.31 -12.01
CA SER A 29 -19.92 -2.73 -10.99
C SER A 29 -18.47 -2.36 -11.32
N GLU A 30 -18.17 -1.96 -12.56
CA GLU A 30 -16.79 -1.84 -13.04
C GLU A 30 -16.12 -0.49 -12.77
N ARG A 31 -16.87 0.58 -12.42
CA ARG A 31 -16.30 1.94 -12.43
C ARG A 31 -16.71 2.78 -11.24
N THR A 32 -15.74 3.57 -10.78
CA THR A 32 -15.95 4.71 -9.89
C THR A 32 -17.03 5.65 -10.43
N PRO A 33 -17.86 6.30 -9.57
CA PRO A 33 -18.82 7.31 -10.01
C PRO A 33 -18.18 8.42 -10.86
N PRO A 34 -18.85 8.92 -11.92
CA PRO A 34 -18.34 10.02 -12.75
C PRO A 34 -17.97 11.28 -11.96
N ALA A 35 -18.71 11.58 -10.89
CA ALA A 35 -18.42 12.71 -10.01
C ALA A 35 -17.01 12.68 -9.42
N CYS A 36 -16.40 11.50 -9.24
CA CYS A 36 -15.03 11.39 -8.73
C CYS A 36 -13.97 11.85 -9.72
N LEU A 37 -14.31 11.90 -11.01
CA LEU A 37 -13.42 12.32 -12.10
C LEU A 37 -13.61 13.78 -12.50
N GLU A 38 -14.85 14.27 -12.39
CA GLU A 38 -15.25 15.57 -12.95
C GLU A 38 -15.27 16.71 -11.92
N THR A 39 -15.36 16.40 -10.63
CA THR A 39 -15.55 17.42 -9.60
C THR A 39 -14.23 18.10 -9.26
N ALA A 40 -14.15 19.42 -9.50
CA ALA A 40 -13.05 20.23 -9.00
C ALA A 40 -13.12 20.29 -7.46
N PRO A 41 -11.99 20.11 -6.74
CA PRO A 41 -11.97 20.24 -5.30
C PRO A 41 -12.39 21.65 -4.87
N VAL A 42 -13.10 21.71 -3.74
CA VAL A 42 -13.23 22.96 -3.00
C VAL A 42 -11.97 23.13 -2.15
N ASP A 43 -11.22 24.20 -2.44
CA ASP A 43 -10.04 24.57 -1.66
C ASP A 43 -10.43 24.98 -0.24
N ASP A 44 -9.51 24.80 0.71
CA ASP A 44 -9.67 25.17 2.12
C ASP A 44 -10.91 24.58 2.84
N CYS A 45 -11.44 23.44 2.39
CA CYS A 45 -12.46 22.70 3.14
C CYS A 45 -11.96 21.34 3.65
N VAL A 46 -12.68 20.82 4.64
CA VAL A 46 -12.41 19.52 5.27
C VAL A 46 -13.65 18.65 5.09
N LEU A 47 -13.49 17.43 4.56
CA LEU A 47 -14.59 16.47 4.49
C LEU A 47 -15.22 16.31 5.89
N GLU A 48 -16.54 16.43 5.95
CA GLU A 48 -17.26 16.38 7.22
C GLU A 48 -17.09 15.02 7.92
N GLY A 49 -16.95 15.07 9.25
CA GLY A 49 -16.75 13.90 10.08
C GLY A 49 -15.30 13.66 10.50
N THR A 50 -15.13 13.07 11.67
CA THR A 50 -13.79 12.69 12.18
C THR A 50 -13.21 11.50 11.43
N ARG A 51 -14.06 10.68 10.82
CA ARG A 51 -13.69 9.52 10.02
C ARG A 51 -14.78 9.25 8.99
N VAL A 52 -14.44 9.45 7.73
CA VAL A 52 -15.31 9.12 6.59
C VAL A 52 -15.03 7.68 6.18
N THR A 53 -16.08 6.85 6.11
CA THR A 53 -15.98 5.47 5.61
C THR A 53 -16.90 5.32 4.43
N LEU A 54 -16.34 4.89 3.30
CA LEU A 54 -17.03 4.70 2.03
C LEU A 54 -17.16 3.21 1.77
N ARG A 55 -18.38 2.76 1.53
CA ARG A 55 -18.78 1.36 1.34
C ARG A 55 -19.48 1.14 0.02
N THR A 56 -20.39 2.06 -0.30
CA THR A 56 -21.24 1.95 -1.48
C THR A 56 -20.82 2.95 -2.55
N VAL A 57 -21.26 2.69 -3.79
CA VAL A 57 -21.09 3.59 -4.93
C VAL A 57 -21.80 4.92 -4.67
N ASP A 58 -22.95 4.92 -3.99
CA ASP A 58 -23.70 6.14 -3.64
C ASP A 58 -22.93 7.02 -2.64
N GLU A 59 -22.29 6.41 -1.63
CA GLU A 59 -21.44 7.14 -0.66
C GLU A 59 -20.20 7.74 -1.35
N LEU A 60 -19.58 6.99 -2.26
CA LEU A 60 -18.51 7.49 -3.11
C LEU A 60 -18.98 8.69 -3.93
N GLU A 61 -20.12 8.56 -4.63
CA GLU A 61 -20.65 9.62 -5.48
C GLU A 61 -20.95 10.89 -4.68
N HIS A 62 -21.61 10.74 -3.52
CA HIS A 62 -21.92 11.85 -2.64
C HIS A 62 -20.66 12.55 -2.13
N THR A 63 -19.67 11.78 -1.67
CA THR A 63 -18.40 12.32 -1.18
C THR A 63 -17.62 13.03 -2.30
N CYS A 64 -17.64 12.47 -3.51
CA CYS A 64 -16.98 13.06 -4.65
C CYS A 64 -17.64 14.37 -5.12
N LYS A 65 -18.97 14.49 -5.02
CA LYS A 65 -19.67 15.76 -5.28
C LYS A 65 -19.34 16.84 -4.24
N ALA A 66 -19.06 16.43 -3.01
CA ALA A 66 -18.65 17.29 -1.90
C ALA A 66 -17.12 17.36 -1.72
N MET A 67 -16.34 17.10 -2.78
CA MET A 67 -14.89 16.93 -2.70
C MET A 67 -14.19 18.09 -1.98
N CYS A 68 -13.49 17.76 -0.90
CA CYS A 68 -12.63 18.68 -0.17
C CYS A 68 -11.15 18.40 -0.37
N SER A 69 -10.35 19.46 -0.28
CA SER A 69 -8.89 19.37 -0.36
C SER A 69 -8.25 18.68 0.84
N ARG A 70 -8.98 18.51 1.94
CA ARG A 70 -8.52 17.86 3.17
C ARG A 70 -9.55 16.89 3.76
N ALA A 71 -9.08 15.86 4.43
CA ALA A 71 -9.88 14.96 5.26
C ALA A 71 -9.14 14.65 6.57
N ARG A 72 -9.89 14.33 7.64
CA ARG A 72 -9.28 13.87 8.89
C ARG A 72 -8.82 12.42 8.79
N ALA A 73 -9.75 11.53 8.45
CA ALA A 73 -9.50 10.13 8.18
C ALA A 73 -10.45 9.64 7.09
N LEU A 74 -9.93 8.83 6.16
CA LEU A 74 -10.69 8.30 5.03
C LEU A 74 -10.48 6.79 4.94
N THR A 75 -11.58 6.03 4.91
CA THR A 75 -11.58 4.56 4.81
C THR A 75 -12.40 4.13 3.60
N PHE A 76 -11.78 3.43 2.67
CA PHE A 76 -12.43 2.73 1.56
C PHE A 76 -12.62 1.26 1.96
N SER A 77 -13.87 0.87 2.17
CA SER A 77 -14.32 -0.47 2.49
C SER A 77 -15.48 -0.84 1.55
N LEU A 78 -15.16 -0.79 0.27
CA LEU A 78 -16.05 -0.84 -0.89
C LEU A 78 -16.53 -2.27 -1.15
N ASP A 79 -17.84 -2.42 -1.31
CA ASP A 79 -18.48 -3.73 -1.44
C ASP A 79 -18.40 -4.28 -2.87
N THR A 80 -18.56 -3.42 -3.87
CA THR A 80 -18.72 -3.83 -5.29
C THR A 80 -17.74 -3.15 -6.25
N THR A 81 -16.90 -2.23 -5.77
CA THR A 81 -16.04 -1.43 -6.63
C THR A 81 -14.80 -2.21 -7.06
N VAL A 82 -14.68 -2.45 -8.37
CA VAL A 82 -13.52 -3.19 -8.95
C VAL A 82 -12.30 -2.29 -9.15
N SER A 83 -12.50 -1.01 -9.49
CA SER A 83 -11.44 -0.03 -9.70
C SER A 83 -11.86 1.32 -9.13
N LEU A 84 -10.95 1.95 -8.37
CA LEU A 84 -11.15 3.28 -7.80
C LEU A 84 -10.30 4.31 -8.54
N GLN A 85 -10.92 5.41 -8.95
CA GLN A 85 -10.27 6.53 -9.64
C GLN A 85 -10.68 7.87 -9.01
N GLY A 86 -9.94 8.94 -9.30
CA GLY A 86 -10.30 10.29 -8.87
C GLY A 86 -9.69 10.71 -7.54
N PHE A 87 -10.41 11.51 -6.75
CA PHE A 87 -9.88 12.16 -5.53
C PHE A 87 -8.58 12.95 -5.77
N THR A 88 -8.39 13.47 -6.99
CA THR A 88 -7.19 14.20 -7.39
C THR A 88 -7.03 15.51 -6.63
N GLY A 89 -8.14 16.08 -6.17
CA GLY A 89 -8.17 17.29 -5.37
C GLY A 89 -7.87 17.10 -3.88
N LEU A 90 -7.88 15.87 -3.37
CA LEU A 90 -7.58 15.60 -1.97
C LEU A 90 -6.06 15.65 -1.76
N SER A 91 -5.59 16.65 -1.03
CA SER A 91 -4.16 16.91 -0.80
C SER A 91 -3.66 16.40 0.55
N THR A 92 -4.55 16.38 1.55
CA THR A 92 -4.18 16.15 2.96
C THR A 92 -5.14 15.19 3.64
N ILE A 93 -4.60 14.14 4.27
CA ILE A 93 -5.33 13.25 5.19
C ILE A 93 -4.60 13.25 6.53
N ASP A 94 -5.20 13.88 7.55
CA ASP A 94 -4.51 14.17 8.80
C ASP A 94 -4.04 12.91 9.55
N THR A 95 -4.90 11.88 9.64
CA THR A 95 -4.63 10.72 10.51
C THR A 95 -4.39 9.44 9.75
N SER A 96 -5.32 9.03 8.87
CA SER A 96 -5.24 7.71 8.24
C SER A 96 -6.02 7.63 6.93
N LEU A 97 -5.36 7.11 5.89
CA LEU A 97 -5.97 6.59 4.68
C LEU A 97 -6.01 5.06 4.79
N ARG A 98 -7.18 4.45 4.58
CA ARG A 98 -7.35 3.02 4.75
C ARG A 98 -8.08 2.39 3.57
N PHE A 99 -7.58 1.27 3.07
CA PHE A 99 -8.27 0.37 2.15
C PHE A 99 -8.49 -0.94 2.87
N VAL A 100 -9.72 -1.24 3.27
CA VAL A 100 -10.00 -2.37 4.17
C VAL A 100 -11.11 -3.24 3.64
N GLY A 101 -10.85 -4.54 3.47
CA GLY A 101 -11.91 -5.51 3.20
C GLY A 101 -12.52 -5.41 1.81
N ASN A 102 -11.83 -4.83 0.83
CA ASN A 102 -12.37 -4.66 -0.52
C ASN A 102 -12.21 -5.98 -1.29
N ALA A 103 -13.27 -6.77 -1.38
CA ALA A 103 -13.25 -8.11 -1.97
C ALA A 103 -13.04 -8.10 -3.50
N GLU A 104 -13.51 -7.05 -4.17
CA GLU A 104 -13.51 -6.91 -5.63
C GLU A 104 -12.48 -5.89 -6.16
N LEU A 105 -11.91 -5.05 -5.27
CA LEU A 105 -11.02 -3.96 -5.68
C LEU A 105 -9.68 -4.50 -6.16
N THR A 106 -9.43 -4.37 -7.46
CA THR A 106 -8.22 -4.87 -8.12
C THR A 106 -7.16 -3.79 -8.32
N HIS A 107 -7.57 -2.55 -8.55
CA HIS A 107 -6.67 -1.42 -8.86
C HIS A 107 -7.18 -0.13 -8.24
N VAL A 108 -6.26 0.72 -7.80
CA VAL A 108 -6.54 2.08 -7.34
C VAL A 108 -5.70 3.07 -8.15
N ASP A 109 -6.36 3.89 -8.94
CA ASP A 109 -5.79 5.00 -9.73
C ASP A 109 -6.38 6.34 -9.23
N ALA A 110 -6.38 6.51 -7.92
CA ALA A 110 -6.96 7.66 -7.22
C ALA A 110 -5.93 8.31 -6.30
N LEU A 111 -6.27 9.45 -5.72
CA LEU A 111 -5.52 10.09 -4.63
C LEU A 111 -4.09 10.55 -5.01
N THR A 112 -3.83 10.75 -6.30
CA THR A 112 -2.52 11.16 -6.83
C THR A 112 -2.10 12.56 -6.38
N GLY A 113 -3.06 13.38 -5.92
CA GLY A 113 -2.82 14.71 -5.35
C GLY A 113 -2.36 14.72 -3.89
N LEU A 114 -2.31 13.56 -3.21
CA LEU A 114 -1.94 13.50 -1.80
C LEU A 114 -0.49 13.93 -1.58
N ARG A 115 -0.32 14.92 -0.70
CA ARG A 115 0.97 15.46 -0.25
C ARG A 115 1.26 15.11 1.21
N HIS A 116 0.21 15.01 2.03
CA HIS A 116 0.33 14.68 3.44
C HIS A 116 -0.66 13.60 3.82
N VAL A 117 -0.16 12.52 4.41
CA VAL A 117 -0.97 11.46 5.02
C VAL A 117 -0.33 11.08 6.34
N GLY A 118 -1.14 10.93 7.40
CA GLY A 118 -0.68 10.37 8.67
C GLY A 118 -0.22 8.92 8.49
N ASN A 119 -1.16 7.99 8.37
CA ASN A 119 -0.90 6.56 8.20
C ASN A 119 -1.59 6.02 6.94
N ILE A 120 -0.99 5.02 6.29
CA ILE A 120 -1.63 4.26 5.22
C ILE A 120 -1.81 2.82 5.69
N GLU A 121 -3.05 2.32 5.62
CA GLU A 121 -3.38 0.93 5.93
C GLU A 121 -4.10 0.25 4.76
N ILE A 122 -3.52 -0.81 4.20
CA ILE A 122 -4.09 -1.62 3.13
C ILE A 122 -4.25 -3.04 3.65
N VAL A 123 -5.47 -3.44 3.97
CA VAL A 123 -5.73 -4.61 4.82
C VAL A 123 -6.88 -5.43 4.28
N ASN A 124 -6.71 -6.74 4.15
CA ASN A 124 -7.76 -7.64 3.65
C ASN A 124 -8.30 -7.23 2.28
N ASN A 125 -7.42 -7.00 1.32
CA ASN A 125 -7.82 -6.75 -0.06
C ASN A 125 -7.35 -7.94 -0.92
N PRO A 126 -8.14 -9.03 -0.98
CA PRO A 126 -7.68 -10.32 -1.49
C PRO A 126 -7.30 -10.30 -2.98
N VAL A 127 -7.86 -9.37 -3.76
CA VAL A 127 -7.64 -9.28 -5.21
C VAL A 127 -6.91 -8.01 -5.66
N LEU A 128 -6.53 -7.13 -4.71
CA LEU A 128 -5.84 -5.87 -5.01
C LEU A 128 -4.42 -6.15 -5.50
N GLN A 129 -4.13 -5.67 -6.71
CA GLN A 129 -2.88 -5.88 -7.42
C GLN A 129 -2.08 -4.58 -7.57
N HIS A 130 -2.78 -3.45 -7.72
CA HIS A 130 -2.12 -2.18 -8.03
C HIS A 130 -2.63 -1.05 -7.15
N LEU A 131 -1.68 -0.28 -6.63
CA LEU A 131 -1.88 0.95 -5.86
C LEU A 131 -1.49 2.15 -6.71
N PRO A 132 -2.00 3.36 -6.42
CA PRO A 132 -1.65 4.54 -7.18
C PRO A 132 -0.23 4.96 -6.84
N ASN A 133 0.44 5.63 -7.76
CA ASN A 133 1.67 6.33 -7.39
C ASN A 133 1.32 7.56 -6.53
N PHE A 134 2.07 7.77 -5.44
CA PHE A 134 1.95 8.96 -4.58
C PHE A 134 3.15 9.89 -4.81
N PRO A 135 3.17 10.70 -5.89
CA PRO A 135 4.37 11.42 -6.36
C PRO A 135 4.85 12.55 -5.44
N HIS A 136 4.08 12.90 -4.42
CA HIS A 136 4.40 13.98 -3.48
C HIS A 136 4.50 13.51 -2.04
N LEU A 137 4.27 12.22 -1.80
CA LEU A 137 4.24 11.66 -0.46
C LEU A 137 5.64 11.22 -0.06
N ASN A 138 6.32 12.08 0.70
CA ASN A 138 7.70 11.86 1.13
C ASN A 138 7.82 11.39 2.59
N ARG A 139 6.77 11.53 3.39
CA ARG A 139 6.74 11.14 4.80
C ARG A 139 5.42 10.50 5.19
N LEU A 140 5.50 9.49 6.03
CA LEU A 140 4.38 8.87 6.73
C LEU A 140 4.71 8.70 8.22
N LEU A 141 3.67 8.59 9.04
CA LEU A 141 3.78 8.10 10.41
C LEU A 141 3.75 6.56 10.48
N GLY A 142 3.12 5.92 9.49
CA GLY A 142 3.03 4.46 9.45
C GLY A 142 2.48 3.95 8.12
N LEU A 143 2.99 2.81 7.69
CA LEU A 143 2.55 2.07 6.52
C LEU A 143 2.29 0.62 6.93
N ARG A 144 1.04 0.17 6.77
CA ARG A 144 0.67 -1.21 7.03
C ARG A 144 0.01 -1.83 5.80
N ILE A 145 0.58 -2.90 5.28
CA ILE A 145 -0.03 -3.73 4.24
C ILE A 145 -0.13 -5.15 4.78
N ASP A 146 -1.36 -5.65 4.94
CA ASP A 146 -1.63 -6.95 5.52
C ASP A 146 -2.71 -7.68 4.71
N ARG A 147 -2.54 -8.99 4.49
CA ARG A 147 -3.54 -9.83 3.80
C ARG A 147 -3.96 -9.22 2.46
N THR A 148 -2.97 -8.83 1.66
CA THR A 148 -3.13 -8.32 0.29
C THR A 148 -2.27 -9.19 -0.65
N PRO A 149 -2.66 -10.46 -0.86
CA PRO A 149 -1.77 -11.50 -1.36
C PRO A 149 -1.34 -11.29 -2.81
N LEU A 150 -2.09 -10.52 -3.61
CA LEU A 150 -1.77 -10.30 -5.03
C LEU A 150 -0.91 -9.05 -5.29
N LEU A 151 -0.70 -8.19 -4.29
CA LEU A 151 0.21 -7.05 -4.40
C LEU A 151 1.66 -7.55 -4.45
N SER A 152 2.35 -7.23 -5.54
CA SER A 152 3.70 -7.75 -5.84
C SER A 152 4.83 -6.77 -5.57
N ASP A 153 4.53 -5.47 -5.50
CA ASP A 153 5.54 -4.42 -5.35
C ASP A 153 5.01 -3.24 -4.52
N LEU A 154 5.91 -2.31 -4.20
CA LEU A 154 5.64 -1.14 -3.38
C LEU A 154 5.85 0.17 -4.16
N HIS A 155 5.80 0.15 -5.51
CA HIS A 155 6.14 1.33 -6.32
C HIS A 155 5.27 2.56 -6.05
N ALA A 156 4.08 2.36 -5.49
CA ALA A 156 3.23 3.43 -4.94
C ALA A 156 3.97 4.36 -3.96
N PHE A 157 4.99 3.84 -3.29
CA PHE A 157 5.73 4.50 -2.21
C PHE A 157 7.15 4.92 -2.60
N SER A 158 7.45 4.98 -3.90
CA SER A 158 8.80 5.26 -4.42
C SER A 158 9.39 6.60 -3.95
N GLU A 159 8.54 7.57 -3.58
CA GLU A 159 8.96 8.89 -3.10
C GLU A 159 9.12 8.96 -1.58
N LEU A 160 8.77 7.92 -0.83
CA LEU A 160 8.90 7.91 0.63
C LEU A 160 10.36 7.99 1.04
N ARG A 161 10.67 8.96 1.91
CA ARG A 161 11.99 9.15 2.52
C ARG A 161 12.01 8.80 4.00
N GLU A 162 10.88 8.97 4.69
CA GLU A 162 10.77 8.76 6.14
C GLU A 162 9.43 8.09 6.49
N VAL A 163 9.48 6.98 7.22
CA VAL A 163 8.28 6.36 7.82
C VAL A 163 8.44 6.24 9.33
N SER A 164 7.94 7.26 10.03
CA SER A 164 8.23 7.54 11.44
C SER A 164 9.73 7.70 11.71
N ARG A 165 10.07 8.52 12.71
CA ARG A 165 11.47 8.69 13.09
C ARG A 165 11.93 7.53 13.96
N PRO A 166 13.15 7.00 13.76
CA PRO A 166 13.75 6.03 14.69
C PRO A 166 13.76 6.50 16.15
N ASP A 167 13.86 7.81 16.37
CA ASP A 167 13.90 8.43 17.70
C ASP A 167 12.52 8.83 18.25
N ASP A 168 11.42 8.52 17.56
CA ASP A 168 10.07 8.73 18.12
C ASP A 168 9.91 7.79 19.33
N PRO A 169 9.45 8.26 20.51
CA PRO A 169 9.16 7.39 21.64
C PRO A 169 8.16 6.27 21.33
N ARG A 170 7.37 6.43 20.25
CA ARG A 170 6.43 5.44 19.73
C ARG A 170 6.99 4.68 18.52
N ALA A 171 8.30 4.72 18.29
CA ALA A 171 8.95 4.06 17.16
C ALA A 171 8.67 2.55 17.12
N ALA A 172 8.57 1.88 18.27
CA ALA A 172 8.21 0.47 18.34
C ALA A 172 6.78 0.17 17.84
N GLU A 173 5.88 1.16 17.85
CA GLU A 173 4.47 1.02 17.45
C GLU A 173 4.19 1.59 16.04
N ARG A 174 5.22 2.14 15.39
CA ARG A 174 5.12 2.87 14.12
C ARG A 174 6.18 2.42 13.14
N GLY A 175 5.90 2.55 11.85
CA GLY A 175 6.83 2.14 10.81
C GLY A 175 6.14 1.43 9.68
N ILE A 176 6.88 0.55 9.03
CA ILE A 176 6.45 -0.24 7.89
C ILE A 176 6.17 -1.66 8.38
N THR A 177 4.92 -2.12 8.22
CA THR A 177 4.52 -3.50 8.47
C THR A 177 3.98 -4.11 7.19
N LEU A 178 4.66 -5.14 6.68
CA LEU A 178 4.25 -5.88 5.50
C LEU A 178 4.01 -7.34 5.89
N ALA A 179 2.76 -7.77 5.81
CA ALA A 179 2.35 -9.09 6.26
C ALA A 179 1.47 -9.83 5.26
N ASN A 180 1.68 -11.14 5.14
CA ASN A 180 0.85 -12.01 4.32
C ASN A 180 0.78 -11.60 2.83
N LEU A 181 1.88 -11.08 2.28
CA LEU A 181 2.00 -10.68 0.87
C LEU A 181 2.59 -11.82 0.06
N GLN A 182 1.72 -12.60 -0.58
CA GLN A 182 2.09 -13.86 -1.23
C GLN A 182 2.88 -13.65 -2.53
N ARG A 183 2.80 -12.48 -3.16
CA ARG A 183 3.53 -12.14 -4.38
C ARG A 183 4.74 -11.23 -4.19
N LEU A 184 4.96 -10.71 -2.98
CA LEU A 184 6.08 -9.83 -2.70
C LEU A 184 7.39 -10.64 -2.71
N GLU A 185 8.30 -10.33 -3.63
CA GLU A 185 9.62 -11.00 -3.74
C GLU A 185 10.76 -10.19 -3.13
N ASP A 186 10.63 -8.87 -3.10
CA ASP A 186 11.55 -7.91 -2.48
C ASP A 186 10.79 -6.65 -2.05
N LEU A 187 11.49 -5.56 -1.73
CA LEU A 187 10.92 -4.29 -1.28
C LEU A 187 11.04 -3.20 -2.35
N GLN A 188 11.14 -3.55 -3.64
CA GLN A 188 11.21 -2.58 -4.73
C GLN A 188 10.04 -1.58 -4.64
N GLY A 189 10.38 -0.31 -4.81
CA GLY A 189 9.47 0.81 -4.55
C GLY A 189 9.70 1.53 -3.23
N LEU A 190 10.68 1.12 -2.42
CA LEU A 190 11.16 1.90 -1.25
C LEU A 190 12.53 2.55 -1.48
N THR A 191 12.88 2.85 -2.74
CA THR A 191 14.24 3.25 -3.19
C THR A 191 14.77 4.54 -2.59
N HIS A 192 13.90 5.47 -2.21
CA HIS A 192 14.30 6.72 -1.56
C HIS A 192 14.17 6.69 -0.04
N LEU A 193 13.81 5.55 0.56
CA LEU A 193 13.61 5.46 1.99
C LEU A 193 14.94 5.61 2.73
N GLU A 194 15.09 6.71 3.47
CA GLU A 194 16.32 7.04 4.20
C GLU A 194 16.24 6.60 5.67
N ARG A 195 15.05 6.67 6.26
CA ARG A 195 14.80 6.39 7.68
C ARG A 195 13.44 5.75 7.90
N ALA A 196 13.37 4.80 8.81
CA ALA A 196 12.10 4.31 9.34
C ALA A 196 12.22 3.99 10.82
N ALA A 197 11.11 4.04 11.55
CA ALA A 197 11.12 3.57 12.93
C ALA A 197 11.27 2.03 12.97
N THR A 198 10.23 1.31 12.56
CA THR A 198 10.24 -0.15 12.52
C THR A 198 10.05 -0.65 11.09
N LEU A 199 10.75 -1.73 10.72
CA LEU A 199 10.48 -2.51 9.52
C LEU A 199 10.14 -3.93 9.96
N SER A 200 8.86 -4.29 9.84
CA SER A 200 8.33 -5.59 10.23
C SER A 200 7.82 -6.34 9.00
N LEU A 201 8.48 -7.45 8.67
CA LEU A 201 8.13 -8.33 7.55
C LEU A 201 7.69 -9.68 8.10
N HIS A 202 6.40 -10.00 7.96
CA HIS A 202 5.82 -11.20 8.55
C HIS A 202 5.10 -12.07 7.53
N ALA A 203 5.38 -13.38 7.51
CA ALA A 203 4.61 -14.34 6.71
C ALA A 203 4.53 -13.97 5.22
N ASN A 204 5.66 -13.55 4.63
CA ASN A 204 5.77 -13.27 3.19
C ASN A 204 6.54 -14.43 2.53
N PRO A 205 5.86 -15.51 2.08
CA PRO A 205 6.52 -16.76 1.72
C PRO A 205 7.34 -16.73 0.43
N ASN A 206 7.17 -15.69 -0.39
CA ASN A 206 7.96 -15.48 -1.60
C ASN A 206 9.00 -14.36 -1.48
N LEU A 207 9.09 -13.70 -0.32
CA LEU A 207 10.12 -12.69 -0.08
C LEU A 207 11.50 -13.34 -0.07
N ARG A 208 12.38 -12.93 -0.99
CA ARG A 208 13.71 -13.53 -1.22
C ARG A 208 14.85 -12.65 -0.72
N SER A 209 14.67 -11.33 -0.79
CA SER A 209 15.67 -10.35 -0.38
C SER A 209 15.00 -9.10 0.21
N LEU A 210 15.80 -8.21 0.80
CA LEU A 210 15.35 -6.89 1.23
C LEU A 210 15.74 -5.79 0.24
N LYS A 211 15.95 -6.13 -1.04
CA LYS A 211 16.31 -5.18 -2.08
C LYS A 211 15.17 -4.16 -2.25
N GLY A 212 15.49 -2.88 -2.46
CA GLY A 212 14.50 -1.82 -2.57
C GLY A 212 14.77 -0.60 -1.68
N PRO A 213 15.07 -0.72 -0.38
CA PRO A 213 15.47 0.39 0.50
C PRO A 213 16.99 0.60 0.56
N GLU A 214 17.69 0.69 -0.58
CA GLU A 214 19.15 0.80 -0.62
C GLU A 214 19.72 2.06 0.06
N ASN A 215 18.89 3.10 0.27
CA ASN A 215 19.26 4.34 0.95
C ASN A 215 18.92 4.35 2.45
N LEU A 216 18.43 3.23 3.02
CA LEU A 216 17.98 3.19 4.40
C LEU A 216 19.18 3.23 5.36
N HIS A 217 19.38 4.37 6.03
CA HIS A 217 20.52 4.61 6.91
C HIS A 217 20.22 4.35 8.38
N ALA A 218 18.97 4.51 8.80
CA ALA A 218 18.58 4.36 10.19
C ALA A 218 17.24 3.65 10.36
N LEU A 219 17.25 2.66 11.23
CA LEU A 219 16.09 1.89 11.66
C LEU A 219 16.16 1.74 13.18
N HIS A 220 15.04 1.86 13.88
CA HIS A 220 15.01 1.51 15.31
C HIS A 220 14.92 -0.01 15.47
N ALA A 221 13.96 -0.65 14.78
CA ALA A 221 13.75 -2.09 14.88
C ALA A 221 13.57 -2.78 13.53
N LEU A 222 14.23 -3.92 13.34
CA LEU A 222 14.05 -4.84 12.22
C LEU A 222 13.47 -6.16 12.73
N HIS A 223 12.26 -6.49 12.29
CA HIS A 223 11.57 -7.72 12.63
C HIS A 223 11.30 -8.54 11.38
N LEU A 224 11.89 -9.73 11.30
CA LEU A 224 11.76 -10.66 10.19
C LEU A 224 11.20 -11.98 10.72
N HIS A 225 9.93 -12.26 10.42
CA HIS A 225 9.24 -13.42 10.98
C HIS A 225 8.56 -14.25 9.89
N ALA A 226 8.83 -15.56 9.86
CA ALA A 226 8.18 -16.49 8.93
C ALA A 226 8.31 -16.07 7.45
N ASN A 227 9.53 -15.72 7.02
CA ASN A 227 9.86 -15.44 5.62
C ASN A 227 10.75 -16.57 5.09
N PRO A 228 10.18 -17.72 4.69
CA PRO A 228 10.94 -18.96 4.45
C PRO A 228 11.94 -18.90 3.30
N LYS A 229 11.69 -18.10 2.27
CA LYS A 229 12.57 -17.95 1.08
C LYS A 229 13.56 -16.79 1.19
N LEU A 230 13.55 -16.06 2.31
CA LEU A 230 14.47 -14.95 2.51
C LEU A 230 15.86 -15.54 2.73
N HIS A 231 16.78 -15.31 1.80
CA HIS A 231 18.12 -15.88 1.82
C HIS A 231 19.23 -14.83 1.99
N THR A 232 18.90 -13.55 1.85
CA THR A 232 19.84 -12.43 2.01
C THR A 232 19.16 -11.20 2.62
N LEU A 233 19.93 -10.39 3.35
CA LEU A 233 19.55 -9.05 3.82
C LEU A 233 19.99 -7.94 2.86
N GLY A 234 20.43 -8.31 1.65
CA GLY A 234 20.83 -7.36 0.61
C GLY A 234 19.77 -6.29 0.38
N GLY A 235 20.22 -5.05 0.19
CA GLY A 235 19.37 -3.85 0.23
C GLY A 235 19.54 -3.03 1.51
N LEU A 236 20.04 -3.61 2.59
CA LEU A 236 20.35 -2.88 3.84
C LEU A 236 21.82 -2.43 3.93
N ASP A 237 22.52 -2.32 2.80
CA ASP A 237 23.96 -2.06 2.79
C ASP A 237 24.35 -0.68 3.36
N ALA A 238 23.45 0.29 3.24
CA ALA A 238 23.63 1.64 3.74
C ALA A 238 23.21 1.82 5.21
N LEU A 239 22.69 0.76 5.87
CA LEU A 239 22.19 0.82 7.23
C LEU A 239 23.34 1.00 8.23
N GLN A 240 23.28 2.09 8.99
CA GLN A 240 24.30 2.47 9.97
C GLN A 240 23.81 2.32 11.40
N ARG A 241 22.50 2.45 11.64
CA ARG A 241 21.89 2.36 12.96
C ARG A 241 20.74 1.35 12.98
N LEU A 242 20.80 0.46 13.96
CA LEU A 242 19.76 -0.51 14.31
C LEU A 242 19.81 -0.76 15.82
N ASP A 243 18.69 -0.55 16.52
CA ASP A 243 18.64 -0.73 17.97
C ASP A 243 18.13 -2.13 18.35
N THR A 244 17.20 -2.70 17.58
CA THR A 244 16.61 -4.04 17.79
C THR A 244 16.60 -4.86 16.50
N LEU A 245 17.11 -6.09 16.58
CA LEU A 245 17.05 -7.08 15.52
C LEU A 245 16.38 -8.37 16.01
N THR A 246 15.27 -8.74 15.39
CA THR A 246 14.61 -10.03 15.63
C THR A 246 14.41 -10.75 14.31
N ILE A 247 14.94 -11.97 14.21
CA ILE A 247 14.75 -12.83 13.04
C ILE A 247 14.28 -14.21 13.52
N SER A 248 13.14 -14.67 13.03
CA SER A 248 12.65 -16.02 13.28
C SER A 248 11.99 -16.66 12.06
N GLY A 249 12.24 -17.94 11.80
CA GLY A 249 11.54 -18.65 10.72
C GLY A 249 11.93 -18.16 9.32
N SER A 250 13.24 -17.95 9.13
CA SER A 250 13.86 -17.67 7.83
C SER A 250 14.98 -18.68 7.56
N PRO A 251 14.63 -19.97 7.36
CA PRO A 251 15.58 -21.07 7.26
C PRO A 251 16.54 -21.00 6.07
N GLU A 252 16.27 -20.18 5.05
CA GLU A 252 17.21 -19.94 3.94
C GLU A 252 18.21 -18.81 4.22
N LEU A 253 17.96 -17.96 5.23
CA LEU A 253 18.84 -16.85 5.57
C LEU A 253 20.05 -17.37 6.33
N ARG A 254 21.24 -17.19 5.76
CA ARG A 254 22.50 -17.64 6.36
C ARG A 254 22.93 -16.71 7.50
N ARG A 255 23.45 -17.28 8.57
CA ARG A 255 23.88 -16.53 9.76
C ARG A 255 24.95 -15.46 9.46
N CYS A 256 25.86 -15.70 8.51
CA CYS A 256 26.85 -14.68 8.17
C CYS A 256 26.25 -13.43 7.53
N GLU A 257 25.09 -13.50 6.88
CA GLU A 257 24.44 -12.33 6.27
C GLU A 257 24.04 -11.37 7.40
N VAL A 258 23.61 -11.94 8.52
CA VAL A 258 23.33 -11.21 9.75
C VAL A 258 24.63 -10.68 10.37
N ASP A 259 25.68 -11.51 10.48
CA ASP A 259 26.96 -11.07 11.04
C ASP A 259 27.60 -9.92 10.19
N ALA A 260 27.47 -9.99 8.87
CA ALA A 260 27.91 -8.95 7.93
C ALA A 260 27.11 -7.65 8.08
N LEU A 261 25.81 -7.74 8.36
CA LEU A 261 25.02 -6.56 8.74
C LEU A 261 25.51 -5.99 10.08
N LEU A 262 25.61 -6.82 11.11
CA LEU A 262 25.97 -6.36 12.47
C LEU A 262 27.35 -5.71 12.51
N SER A 263 28.33 -6.24 11.76
CA SER A 263 29.70 -5.71 11.72
C SER A 263 29.83 -4.32 11.06
N ARG A 264 28.84 -3.88 10.26
CA ARG A 264 28.86 -2.55 9.63
C ARG A 264 28.17 -1.46 10.45
N LEU A 265 27.34 -1.84 11.40
CA LEU A 265 26.59 -0.88 12.21
C LEU A 265 27.56 -0.03 13.03
N ALA A 266 27.20 1.24 13.23
CA ALA A 266 28.00 2.17 14.03
C ALA A 266 28.12 1.73 15.51
N SER A 267 27.14 0.98 15.99
CA SER A 267 27.12 0.36 17.31
C SER A 267 26.34 -0.95 17.26
N ALA A 268 26.68 -1.88 18.14
CA ALA A 268 25.90 -3.11 18.28
C ALA A 268 24.46 -2.80 18.70
N PRO A 269 23.44 -3.50 18.14
CA PRO A 269 22.07 -3.38 18.61
C PRO A 269 21.94 -3.77 20.08
N GLN A 270 20.97 -3.18 20.77
CA GLN A 270 20.67 -3.50 22.17
C GLN A 270 20.04 -4.89 22.31
N VAL A 271 19.24 -5.28 21.32
CA VAL A 271 18.54 -6.56 21.28
C VAL A 271 18.86 -7.27 19.96
N VAL A 272 19.34 -8.50 20.04
CA VAL A 272 19.55 -9.39 18.90
C VAL A 272 18.98 -10.77 19.24
N GLU A 273 17.90 -11.14 18.58
CA GLU A 273 17.20 -12.41 18.76
C GLU A 273 17.12 -13.14 17.42
N LEU A 274 17.79 -14.29 17.30
CA LEU A 274 17.88 -15.06 16.06
C LEU A 274 17.40 -16.49 16.31
N LYS A 275 16.43 -16.96 15.53
CA LYS A 275 15.86 -18.30 15.64
C LYS A 275 15.54 -18.89 14.26
N ASP A 276 15.82 -20.17 14.05
CA ASP A 276 15.46 -20.88 12.81
C ASP A 276 16.04 -20.21 11.53
N LEU A 277 17.34 -19.88 11.58
CA LEU A 277 18.17 -19.43 10.44
C LEU A 277 19.01 -20.59 9.88
N SER A 278 19.56 -20.43 8.68
CA SER A 278 20.48 -21.39 8.07
C SER A 278 21.86 -21.36 8.73
N ASN A 279 22.37 -22.56 9.07
CA ASN A 279 23.75 -22.79 9.48
C ASN A 279 24.69 -23.10 8.29
N ALA A 280 24.19 -23.00 7.04
CA ALA A 280 25.02 -23.20 5.87
C ALA A 280 26.18 -22.19 5.84
N PRO A 281 27.38 -22.61 5.40
CA PRO A 281 28.52 -21.71 5.28
C PRO A 281 28.23 -20.62 4.25
N CYS A 282 28.92 -19.50 4.41
CA CYS A 282 28.85 -18.42 3.46
C CYS A 282 29.92 -18.60 2.39
N SER A 283 29.49 -18.37 1.16
CA SER A 283 30.27 -18.48 -0.07
C SER A 283 31.08 -17.22 -0.32
#